data_AF-A0A7X8XBY5-F1
#
_entry.id   AF-A0A7X8XBY5-F1
#
_cell.length_a   1.000
_cell.length_b   1.000
_cell.length_c   1.000
_cell.angle_alpha   90.00
_cell.angle_beta   90.00
_cell.angle_gamma   90.00
#
_symmetry.space_group_name_H-M   'P 1'
#
loop_
_entity.id
_entity.type
_entity.pdbx_description
1 polymer ?
#
loop_
_entity_poly.entity_id
_entity_poly.type
_entity_poly.pdbx_seq_one_letter_code
_entity_poly.pdbx_strand_id
1 'polypeptide(L)'
;MSKAFHIGFGAADLASALPQDRSFAEERIEARALYIGCPDGTPESVWVVLDFMDFNLERINAIKDAVAAARQVPWKQIHVLTTHNHGADVEVNLPVLAELAAQAVKEAQHTARPAVARGVQIQMPDGINYHRRIYIPEFESTWTCFGGVDMGEHRSVAGFLENAIDCMRKGTLVHVGWKPSKRVNAPEFQPGDPNFFLMQFQDAQTDAPLGTISRFAMHATMRSSRDGSYYSSDYP
;
A
#
# COMPACT_ATOMS: atom_id res chain seq x y z
N MET A 1 -20.47 -24.17 -17.17
CA MET A 1 -20.80 -23.39 -15.95
C MET A 1 -19.49 -23.09 -15.25
N SER A 2 -19.18 -21.83 -14.96
CA SER A 2 -18.02 -21.49 -14.12
C SER A 2 -18.22 -22.11 -12.73
N LYS A 3 -17.19 -22.75 -12.17
CA LYS A 3 -17.26 -23.21 -10.78
C LYS A 3 -17.58 -22.00 -9.90
N ALA A 4 -18.63 -22.10 -9.07
CA ALA A 4 -18.89 -21.11 -8.05
C ALA A 4 -17.70 -21.09 -7.09
N PHE A 5 -17.16 -19.90 -6.80
CA PHE A 5 -16.09 -19.72 -5.82
C PHE A 5 -16.64 -18.96 -4.62
N HIS A 6 -16.03 -19.21 -3.46
CA HIS A 6 -16.32 -18.51 -2.21
C HIS A 6 -15.30 -17.39 -2.01
N ILE A 7 -15.77 -16.21 -1.63
CA ILE A 7 -14.94 -15.07 -1.26
C ILE A 7 -15.34 -14.59 0.13
N GLY A 8 -14.36 -14.27 0.96
CA GLY A 8 -14.59 -13.53 2.19
C GLY A 8 -13.48 -12.53 2.48
N PHE A 9 -13.84 -11.51 3.26
CA PHE A 9 -12.97 -10.42 3.66
C PHE A 9 -12.88 -10.37 5.18
N GLY A 10 -11.71 -10.02 5.69
CA GLY A 10 -11.47 -9.86 7.12
C GLY A 10 -10.40 -8.81 7.38
N ALA A 11 -10.37 -8.30 8.60
CA ALA A 11 -9.42 -7.28 9.03
C ALA A 11 -8.93 -7.53 10.46
N ALA A 12 -7.71 -7.09 10.76
CA ALA A 12 -7.20 -7.04 12.12
C ALA A 12 -6.45 -5.73 12.34
N ASP A 13 -6.70 -5.10 13.49
CA ASP A 13 -5.96 -3.92 13.94
C ASP A 13 -4.54 -4.32 14.33
N LEU A 14 -3.54 -3.59 13.80
CA LEU A 14 -2.12 -3.85 13.99
C LEU A 14 -1.48 -3.04 15.12
N ALA A 15 -2.26 -2.25 15.87
CA ALA A 15 -1.76 -1.37 16.92
C ALA A 15 -0.88 -2.07 17.97
N SER A 16 -1.20 -3.32 18.34
CA SER A 16 -0.44 -4.09 19.34
C SER A 16 0.88 -4.67 18.79
N ALA A 17 1.07 -4.69 17.47
CA ALA A 17 2.34 -5.08 16.85
C ALA A 17 3.32 -3.89 16.73
N LEU A 18 2.83 -2.66 16.91
CA LEU A 18 3.61 -1.43 16.81
C LEU A 18 4.22 -1.02 18.16
N PRO A 19 5.38 -0.36 18.15
CA PRO A 19 5.92 0.30 19.33
C PRO A 19 4.93 1.33 19.89
N GLN A 20 4.86 1.45 21.23
CA GLN A 20 3.90 2.32 21.93
C GLN A 20 4.47 3.73 22.18
N ASP A 21 5.32 4.20 21.27
CA ASP A 21 6.07 5.46 21.34
C ASP A 21 5.39 6.62 20.60
N ARG A 22 4.33 6.35 19.83
CA ARG A 22 3.63 7.31 18.95
C ARG A 22 2.12 7.16 19.07
N SER A 23 1.39 8.23 18.77
CA SER A 23 -0.06 8.15 18.64
C SER A 23 -0.45 7.57 17.28
N PHE A 24 -1.73 7.24 17.11
CA PHE A 24 -2.30 6.93 15.81
C PHE A 24 -2.93 8.20 15.22
N ALA A 25 -2.91 8.32 13.90
CA ALA A 25 -3.79 9.24 13.19
C ALA A 25 -5.26 8.78 13.34
N GLU A 26 -6.19 9.44 12.64
CA GLU A 26 -7.60 9.05 12.68
C GLU A 26 -7.84 7.65 12.07
N GLU A 27 -7.00 7.28 11.10
CA GLU A 27 -6.97 5.99 10.44
C GLU A 27 -6.27 4.90 11.27
N ARG A 28 -6.71 3.65 11.06
CA ARG A 28 -6.11 2.46 11.67
C ARG A 28 -5.02 1.89 10.76
N ILE A 29 -4.02 1.26 11.37
CA ILE A 29 -3.06 0.41 10.67
C ILE A 29 -3.60 -1.02 10.72
N GLU A 30 -3.88 -1.61 9.57
CA GLU A 30 -4.61 -2.88 9.51
C GLU A 30 -3.88 -3.95 8.70
N ALA A 31 -4.16 -5.21 9.05
CA ALA A 31 -4.01 -6.35 8.16
C ALA A 31 -5.37 -6.65 7.54
N ARG A 32 -5.48 -6.58 6.22
CA ARG A 32 -6.70 -6.90 5.48
C ARG A 32 -6.50 -8.20 4.73
N ALA A 33 -7.43 -9.13 4.87
CA ALA A 33 -7.36 -10.44 4.23
C ALA A 33 -8.48 -10.62 3.20
N LEU A 34 -8.11 -11.18 2.04
CA LEU A 34 -9.02 -11.79 1.08
C LEU A 34 -8.82 -13.30 1.12
N TYR A 35 -9.89 -14.05 1.33
CA TYR A 35 -9.93 -15.50 1.16
C TYR A 35 -10.67 -15.85 -0.13
N ILE A 36 -10.08 -16.74 -0.94
CA ILE A 36 -10.68 -17.35 -2.12
C ILE A 36 -10.68 -18.88 -1.93
N GLY A 37 -11.85 -19.51 -2.03
CA GLY A 37 -11.98 -20.95 -1.81
C GLY A 37 -13.00 -21.65 -2.69
N CYS A 38 -12.93 -22.97 -2.70
CA CYS A 38 -13.91 -23.84 -3.35
C CYS A 38 -15.22 -23.94 -2.55
N PRO A 39 -16.31 -24.45 -3.16
CA PRO A 39 -17.58 -24.73 -2.49
C PRO A 39 -17.48 -25.61 -1.24
N ASP A 40 -16.49 -26.51 -1.21
CA ASP A 40 -16.22 -27.45 -0.12
C ASP A 40 -15.36 -26.86 1.01
N GLY A 41 -15.02 -25.57 0.93
CA GLY A 41 -14.18 -24.87 1.91
C GLY A 41 -12.68 -25.04 1.70
N THR A 42 -12.24 -25.78 0.66
CA THR A 42 -10.82 -25.90 0.32
C THR A 42 -10.27 -24.54 -0.09
N PRO A 43 -9.20 -24.03 0.57
CA PRO A 43 -8.56 -22.78 0.16
C PRO A 43 -7.93 -22.91 -1.23
N GLU A 44 -8.14 -21.90 -2.08
CA GLU A 44 -7.46 -21.74 -3.38
C GLU A 44 -6.38 -20.66 -3.31
N SER A 45 -6.68 -19.54 -2.66
CA SER A 45 -5.75 -18.44 -2.45
C SER A 45 -6.14 -17.60 -1.24
N VAL A 46 -5.16 -17.08 -0.52
CA VAL A 46 -5.34 -16.11 0.55
C VAL A 46 -4.38 -14.95 0.34
N TRP A 47 -4.90 -13.73 0.31
CA TRP A 47 -4.10 -12.52 0.21
C TRP A 47 -4.19 -11.78 1.54
N VAL A 48 -3.04 -11.40 2.10
CA VAL A 48 -2.94 -10.56 3.29
C VAL A 48 -2.24 -9.27 2.86
N VAL A 49 -2.97 -8.15 2.91
CA VAL A 49 -2.47 -6.81 2.63
C VAL A 49 -2.22 -6.10 3.95
N LEU A 50 -1.02 -5.55 4.11
CA LEU A 50 -0.56 -4.94 5.35
C LEU A 50 -0.22 -3.47 5.14
N ASP A 51 -0.65 -2.61 6.06
CA ASP A 51 -0.41 -1.16 6.01
C ASP A 51 1.01 -0.77 6.45
N PHE A 52 2.01 -1.39 5.82
CA PHE A 52 3.44 -1.24 6.12
C PHE A 52 4.28 -0.95 4.88
N MET A 53 5.53 -0.60 5.14
CA MET A 53 6.63 -0.68 4.17
C MET A 53 6.92 -2.12 3.74
N ASP A 54 7.71 -2.26 2.68
CA ASP A 54 8.14 -3.56 2.16
C ASP A 54 8.78 -4.43 3.24
N PHE A 55 8.44 -5.71 3.18
CA PHE A 55 9.01 -6.72 4.05
C PHE A 55 10.10 -7.53 3.35
N ASN A 56 11.12 -7.89 4.12
CA ASN A 56 12.09 -8.88 3.70
C ASN A 56 11.45 -10.29 3.69
N LEU A 57 12.18 -11.25 3.13
CA LEU A 57 11.71 -12.64 3.00
C LEU A 57 11.42 -13.29 4.36
N GLU A 58 12.20 -12.96 5.40
CA GLU A 58 12.01 -13.50 6.75
C GLU A 58 10.64 -13.12 7.32
N ARG A 59 10.28 -11.83 7.30
CA ARG A 59 8.97 -11.34 7.77
C ARG A 59 7.82 -11.95 6.98
N ILE A 60 7.97 -12.03 5.65
CA ILE A 60 6.97 -12.68 4.78
C ILE A 60 6.77 -14.15 5.19
N ASN A 61 7.86 -14.90 5.36
CA ASN A 61 7.77 -16.32 5.72
C ASN A 61 7.13 -16.52 7.10
N ALA A 62 7.50 -15.71 8.10
CA ALA A 62 6.90 -15.79 9.44
C ALA A 62 5.38 -15.60 9.41
N ILE A 63 4.89 -14.63 8.63
CA ILE A 63 3.45 -14.38 8.45
C ILE A 63 2.79 -15.58 7.75
N LYS A 64 3.41 -16.07 6.66
CA LYS A 64 2.88 -17.23 5.92
C LYS A 64 2.81 -18.49 6.78
N ASP A 65 3.82 -18.73 7.61
CA ASP A 65 3.87 -19.89 8.51
C ASP A 65 2.78 -19.81 9.58
N ALA A 66 2.57 -18.63 10.18
CA ALA A 66 1.50 -18.41 11.14
C ALA A 66 0.10 -18.61 10.52
N VAL A 67 -0.13 -18.04 9.33
CA VAL A 67 -1.40 -18.21 8.59
C VAL A 67 -1.61 -19.69 8.23
N ALA A 68 -0.59 -20.36 7.70
CA ALA A 68 -0.67 -21.78 7.32
C ALA A 68 -1.01 -22.67 8.52
N ALA A 69 -0.31 -22.47 9.65
CA ALA A 69 -0.50 -23.24 10.87
C ALA A 69 -1.89 -23.01 11.49
N ALA A 70 -2.34 -21.75 11.58
CA ALA A 70 -3.58 -21.41 12.27
C ALA A 70 -4.83 -21.69 11.43
N ARG A 71 -4.72 -21.62 10.09
CA ARG A 71 -5.88 -21.57 9.17
C ARG A 71 -5.97 -22.73 8.18
N GLN A 72 -5.05 -23.69 8.27
CA GLN A 72 -4.97 -24.86 7.39
C GLN A 72 -4.90 -24.48 5.90
N VAL A 73 -4.29 -23.33 5.60
CA VAL A 73 -4.08 -22.86 4.23
C VAL A 73 -2.71 -23.35 3.76
N PRO A 74 -2.62 -24.09 2.64
CA PRO A 74 -1.35 -24.45 2.04
C PRO A 74 -0.43 -23.23 1.85
N TRP A 75 0.80 -23.32 2.33
CA TRP A 75 1.76 -22.21 2.31
C TRP A 75 1.94 -21.53 0.94
N LYS A 76 1.84 -22.32 -0.15
CA LYS A 76 1.97 -21.84 -1.53
C LYS A 76 0.81 -20.97 -2.01
N GLN A 77 -0.34 -21.04 -1.34
CA GLN A 77 -1.55 -20.27 -1.67
C GLN A 77 -1.65 -18.96 -0.88
N ILE A 78 -0.70 -18.70 0.03
CA ILE A 78 -0.68 -17.50 0.86
C ILE A 78 0.21 -16.44 0.19
N HIS A 79 -0.38 -15.28 -0.08
CA HIS A 79 0.24 -14.10 -0.65
C HIS A 79 0.27 -12.99 0.41
N VAL A 80 1.45 -12.44 0.67
CA VAL A 80 1.63 -11.31 1.59
C VAL A 80 2.01 -10.10 0.75
N LEU A 81 1.26 -9.02 0.92
CA LEU A 81 1.35 -7.78 0.19
C LEU A 81 1.44 -6.63 1.19
N THR A 82 2.09 -5.55 0.79
CA THR A 82 2.21 -4.31 1.57
C THR A 82 1.65 -3.15 0.76
N THR A 83 1.09 -2.14 1.43
CA THR A 83 0.67 -0.89 0.76
C THR A 83 1.86 0.01 0.44
N HIS A 84 3.06 -0.37 0.90
CA HIS A 84 4.28 0.43 0.80
C HIS A 84 4.16 1.77 1.54
N ASN A 85 3.45 1.74 2.67
CA ASN A 85 3.12 2.87 3.51
C ASN A 85 4.31 3.29 4.40
N HIS A 86 4.76 4.54 4.25
CA HIS A 86 5.84 5.14 5.06
C HIS A 86 5.37 5.64 6.44
N GLY A 87 4.07 5.75 6.68
CA GLY A 87 3.48 6.19 7.95
C GLY A 87 3.61 5.18 9.09
N ALA A 88 4.03 3.94 8.81
CA ALA A 88 4.30 2.90 9.81
C ALA A 88 5.65 2.19 9.60
N ASP A 89 6.65 2.90 9.05
CA ASP A 89 8.00 2.35 8.81
C ASP A 89 8.81 2.23 10.11
N VAL A 90 8.60 1.13 10.85
CA VAL A 90 9.24 0.85 12.13
C VAL A 90 9.57 -0.64 12.29
N GLU A 91 10.39 -0.95 13.29
CA GLU A 91 10.53 -2.32 13.76
C GLU A 91 9.26 -2.75 14.51
N VAL A 92 8.70 -3.89 14.10
CA VAL A 92 7.43 -4.43 14.60
C VAL A 92 7.66 -5.68 15.43
N ASN A 93 6.76 -5.95 16.37
CA ASN A 93 6.71 -7.24 17.05
C ASN A 93 6.20 -8.32 16.08
N LEU A 94 7.13 -8.98 15.37
CA LEU A 94 6.82 -9.91 14.28
C LEU A 94 5.92 -11.09 14.71
N PRO A 95 6.11 -11.75 15.87
CA PRO A 95 5.17 -12.77 16.34
C PRO A 95 3.72 -12.25 16.47
N VAL A 96 3.53 -11.07 17.05
CA VAL A 96 2.20 -10.46 17.22
C VAL A 96 1.60 -10.08 15.86
N LEU A 97 2.40 -9.49 14.96
CA LEU A 97 1.98 -9.18 13.60
C LEU A 97 1.50 -10.43 12.84
N ALA A 98 2.25 -11.53 12.93
CA ALA A 98 1.93 -12.77 12.26
C ALA A 98 0.62 -13.40 12.80
N GLU A 99 0.38 -13.32 14.11
CA GLU A 99 -0.88 -13.75 14.73
C GLU A 99 -2.07 -12.90 14.27
N LEU A 100 -1.92 -11.57 14.23
CA LEU A 100 -2.96 -10.65 13.76
C LEU A 100 -3.30 -10.86 12.29
N ALA A 101 -2.28 -11.10 11.45
CA ALA A 101 -2.48 -11.49 10.06
C ALA A 101 -3.29 -12.80 9.93
N ALA A 102 -2.96 -13.82 10.73
CA ALA A 102 -3.73 -15.06 10.78
C ALA A 102 -5.18 -14.85 11.27
N GLN A 103 -5.39 -13.91 12.19
CA GLN A 103 -6.71 -13.52 12.68
C GLN A 103 -7.55 -12.83 11.59
N ALA A 104 -6.96 -11.94 10.77
CA ALA A 104 -7.64 -11.36 9.61
C ALA A 104 -8.07 -12.45 8.62
N VAL A 105 -7.20 -13.43 8.34
CA VAL A 105 -7.53 -14.58 7.48
C VAL A 105 -8.64 -15.45 8.08
N LYS A 106 -8.65 -15.64 9.40
CA LYS A 106 -9.73 -16.36 10.10
C LYS A 106 -11.08 -15.69 9.88
N GLU A 107 -11.13 -14.37 10.01
CA GLU A 107 -12.34 -13.61 9.75
C GLU A 107 -12.75 -13.74 8.27
N ALA A 108 -11.82 -13.58 7.33
CA ALA A 108 -12.08 -13.75 5.91
C ALA A 108 -12.64 -15.14 5.55
N GLN A 109 -12.15 -16.21 6.18
CA GLN A 109 -12.72 -17.55 6.01
C GLN A 109 -14.14 -17.67 6.57
N HIS A 110 -14.43 -17.03 7.70
CA HIS A 110 -15.75 -17.08 8.34
C HIS A 110 -16.81 -16.31 7.55
N THR A 111 -16.42 -15.19 6.94
CA THR A 111 -17.29 -14.34 6.11
C THR A 111 -17.39 -14.84 4.67
N ALA A 112 -16.74 -15.96 4.32
CA ALA A 112 -16.74 -16.47 2.96
C ALA A 112 -18.15 -16.84 2.48
N ARG A 113 -18.55 -16.33 1.31
CA ARG A 113 -19.86 -16.53 0.67
C ARG A 113 -19.72 -16.73 -0.84
N PRO A 114 -20.70 -17.40 -1.51
CA PRO A 114 -20.63 -17.61 -2.94
C PRO A 114 -20.57 -16.25 -3.63
N ALA A 115 -19.64 -16.05 -4.56
CA ALA A 115 -19.37 -14.72 -5.09
C ALA A 115 -19.40 -14.66 -6.62
N VAL A 116 -19.79 -13.50 -7.13
CA VAL A 116 -19.55 -13.04 -8.49
C VAL A 116 -18.56 -11.89 -8.42
N ALA A 117 -17.54 -11.91 -9.28
CA ALA A 117 -16.55 -10.86 -9.39
C ALA A 117 -16.76 -10.05 -10.67
N ARG A 118 -16.60 -8.73 -10.58
CA ARG A 118 -16.59 -7.81 -11.72
C ARG A 118 -15.37 -6.92 -11.64
N GLY A 119 -14.62 -6.85 -12.73
CA GLY A 119 -13.42 -6.05 -12.83
C GLY A 119 -13.61 -4.88 -13.78
N VAL A 120 -13.00 -3.75 -13.45
CA VAL A 120 -12.84 -2.63 -14.37
C VAL A 120 -11.42 -2.09 -14.28
N GLN A 121 -10.91 -1.63 -15.41
CA GLN A 121 -9.68 -0.87 -15.49
C GLN A 121 -10.02 0.51 -16.04
N ILE A 122 -9.60 1.56 -15.34
CA ILE A 122 -9.80 2.96 -15.73
C ILE A 122 -8.44 3.65 -15.83
N GLN A 123 -8.37 4.70 -16.65
CA GLN A 123 -7.21 5.58 -16.71
C GLN A 123 -7.43 6.74 -15.75
N MET A 124 -6.54 6.87 -14.78
CA MET A 124 -6.54 8.00 -13.85
C MET A 124 -6.10 9.27 -14.56
N PRO A 125 -6.68 10.43 -14.20
CA PRO A 125 -6.21 11.71 -14.72
C PRO A 125 -4.73 11.92 -14.51
N ASP A 126 -4.16 12.65 -15.45
CA ASP A 126 -2.81 13.16 -15.39
C ASP A 126 -2.56 13.93 -14.09
N GLY A 127 -1.46 13.60 -13.40
CA GLY A 127 -1.01 14.31 -12.19
C GLY A 127 -1.21 13.55 -10.88
N ILE A 128 -1.96 12.43 -10.90
CA ILE A 128 -2.17 11.62 -9.69
C ILE A 128 -0.91 10.80 -9.33
N ASN A 129 -0.20 10.26 -10.33
CA ASN A 129 1.11 9.63 -10.15
C ASN A 129 2.11 10.09 -11.23
N TYR A 130 3.39 9.92 -10.95
CA TYR A 130 4.46 10.38 -11.82
C TYR A 130 5.79 9.64 -11.54
N HIS A 131 6.70 9.67 -12.52
CA HIS A 131 8.05 9.14 -12.37
C HIS A 131 8.90 10.10 -11.55
N ARG A 132 9.10 9.75 -10.27
CA ARG A 132 9.88 10.55 -9.33
C ARG A 132 11.40 10.47 -9.51
N ARG A 133 11.92 9.57 -10.35
CA ARG A 133 13.33 9.51 -10.70
C ARG A 133 13.59 10.41 -11.90
N ILE A 134 14.35 11.47 -11.68
CA ILE A 134 14.66 12.47 -12.70
C ILE A 134 16.16 12.57 -12.87
N TYR A 135 16.60 12.63 -14.13
CA TYR A 135 17.96 13.02 -14.44
C TYR A 135 18.07 14.54 -14.34
N ILE A 136 19.07 15.03 -13.60
CA ILE A 136 19.36 16.45 -13.49
C ILE A 136 20.66 16.72 -14.26
N PRO A 137 20.57 17.34 -15.46
CA PRO A 137 21.74 17.60 -16.30
C PRO A 137 22.82 18.41 -15.57
N GLU A 138 22.43 19.38 -14.75
CA GLU A 138 23.39 20.24 -14.01
C GLU A 138 24.30 19.46 -13.05
N PHE A 139 23.90 18.25 -12.63
CA PHE A 139 24.67 17.39 -11.72
C PHE A 139 25.11 16.07 -12.36
N GLU A 140 24.84 15.90 -13.67
CA GLU A 140 25.06 14.65 -14.41
C GLU A 140 24.60 13.38 -13.65
N SER A 141 23.51 13.49 -12.88
CA SER A 141 23.09 12.44 -11.94
C SER A 141 21.57 12.29 -11.87
N THR A 142 21.13 11.11 -11.40
CA THR A 142 19.71 10.79 -11.20
C THR A 142 19.32 10.99 -9.75
N TRP A 143 18.21 11.70 -9.54
CA TRP A 143 17.69 12.07 -8.24
C TRP A 143 16.29 11.52 -8.06
N THR A 144 15.93 11.22 -6.81
CA THR A 144 14.58 10.75 -6.46
C THR A 144 13.84 11.85 -5.70
N CYS A 145 12.70 12.29 -6.23
CA CYS A 145 11.82 13.21 -5.53
C CYS A 145 10.93 12.45 -4.54
N PHE A 146 10.90 12.88 -3.27
CA PHE A 146 10.08 12.24 -2.21
C PHE A 146 8.90 13.11 -1.76
N GLY A 147 8.64 14.24 -2.42
CA GLY A 147 7.50 15.11 -2.10
C GLY A 147 6.24 14.67 -2.84
N GLY A 148 5.11 14.50 -2.16
CA GLY A 148 3.81 14.39 -2.83
C GLY A 148 3.57 15.63 -3.69
N VAL A 149 3.02 15.46 -4.88
CA VAL A 149 2.58 16.60 -5.70
C VAL A 149 1.31 17.10 -5.06
N ASP A 150 1.32 18.37 -4.62
CA ASP A 150 0.09 19.05 -4.28
C ASP A 150 -0.76 19.11 -5.56
N MET A 151 -1.99 18.61 -5.50
CA MET A 151 -2.87 18.38 -6.65
C MET A 151 -3.17 19.67 -7.46
N GLY A 152 -2.76 20.84 -6.95
CA GLY A 152 -2.92 22.15 -7.58
C GLY A 152 -1.69 22.69 -8.35
N GLU A 153 -0.46 22.22 -8.10
CA GLU A 153 0.73 22.72 -8.81
C GLU A 153 1.29 21.67 -9.77
N HIS A 154 0.94 21.87 -11.04
CA HIS A 154 1.36 21.13 -12.22
C HIS A 154 2.81 20.64 -12.14
N ARG A 155 3.00 19.33 -12.38
CA ARG A 155 4.13 18.48 -12.86
C ARG A 155 5.57 19.02 -12.97
N SER A 156 5.82 20.31 -12.91
CA SER A 156 7.13 20.94 -12.93
C SER A 156 8.07 20.31 -11.91
N VAL A 157 9.35 20.17 -12.25
CA VAL A 157 10.39 19.80 -11.27
C VAL A 157 11.01 21.03 -10.61
N ALA A 158 10.56 22.24 -10.97
CA ALA A 158 11.19 23.51 -10.60
C ALA A 158 11.40 23.67 -9.09
N GLY A 159 10.37 23.37 -8.31
CA GLY A 159 10.40 23.55 -6.87
C GLY A 159 11.29 22.54 -6.15
N PHE A 160 11.31 21.31 -6.64
CA PHE A 160 12.23 20.27 -6.17
C PHE A 160 13.69 20.63 -6.49
N LEU A 161 13.99 21.04 -7.74
CA LEU A 161 15.35 21.43 -8.14
C LEU A 161 15.88 22.61 -7.33
N GLU A 162 15.04 23.62 -7.10
CA GLU A 162 15.46 24.80 -6.35
C GLU A 162 15.81 24.47 -4.90
N ASN A 163 15.02 23.59 -4.28
CA ASN A 163 15.31 23.12 -2.93
C ASN A 163 16.55 22.21 -2.89
N ALA A 164 16.75 21.37 -3.91
CA ALA A 164 17.92 20.49 -4.01
C ALA A 164 19.23 21.28 -4.05
N ILE A 165 19.27 22.32 -4.87
CA ILE A 165 20.42 23.23 -5.00
C ILE A 165 20.69 23.96 -3.68
N ASP A 166 19.65 24.44 -3.00
CA ASP A 166 19.77 25.13 -1.72
C ASP A 166 20.33 24.18 -0.64
N CYS A 167 19.82 22.96 -0.55
CA CYS A 167 20.32 21.91 0.33
C CYS A 167 21.79 21.55 0.03
N MET A 168 22.19 21.42 -1.24
CA MET A 168 23.59 21.20 -1.61
C MET A 168 24.50 22.30 -1.11
N ARG A 169 24.12 23.57 -1.34
CA ARG A 169 24.89 24.73 -0.88
C ARG A 169 25.05 24.76 0.63
N LYS A 170 24.09 24.20 1.36
CA LYS A 170 24.09 24.11 2.82
C LYS A 170 24.73 22.82 3.35
N GLY A 171 25.10 21.87 2.49
CA GLY A 171 25.63 20.56 2.88
C GLY A 171 24.59 19.62 3.51
N THR A 172 23.30 19.78 3.19
CA THR A 172 22.17 19.11 3.88
C THR A 172 21.25 18.35 2.92
N LEU A 173 21.81 17.45 2.09
CA LEU A 173 21.07 16.81 0.99
C LEU A 173 20.07 15.70 1.38
N VAL A 174 19.88 15.41 2.67
CA VAL A 174 19.38 14.09 3.09
C VAL A 174 17.92 13.84 2.68
N HIS A 175 17.06 14.88 2.59
CA HIS A 175 15.71 14.78 2.03
C HIS A 175 15.25 16.13 1.46
N VAL A 176 15.19 16.23 0.14
CA VAL A 176 14.79 17.46 -0.53
C VAL A 176 13.28 17.44 -0.77
N GLY A 177 12.54 18.19 0.05
CA GLY A 177 11.12 18.51 -0.17
C GLY A 177 10.91 19.53 -1.30
N TRP A 178 9.72 20.11 -1.37
CA TRP A 178 9.39 21.15 -2.35
C TRP A 178 9.66 22.56 -1.79
N LYS A 179 10.09 23.49 -2.65
CA LYS A 179 10.17 24.93 -2.36
C LYS A 179 9.60 25.71 -3.54
N PRO A 180 8.87 26.82 -3.33
CA PRO A 180 8.42 27.66 -4.44
C PRO A 180 9.58 28.07 -5.34
N SER A 181 9.41 27.93 -6.66
CA SER A 181 10.44 28.25 -7.64
C SER A 181 9.94 29.27 -8.65
N LYS A 182 10.84 30.16 -9.06
CA LYS A 182 10.60 31.13 -10.14
C LYS A 182 11.06 30.62 -11.51
N ARG A 183 11.51 29.36 -11.62
CA ARG A 183 11.96 28.78 -12.88
C ARG A 183 10.77 28.56 -13.81
N VAL A 184 10.73 29.31 -14.92
CA VAL A 184 9.61 29.32 -15.88
C VAL A 184 9.70 28.17 -16.92
N ASN A 185 10.82 27.43 -16.98
CA ASN A 185 11.06 26.37 -17.97
C ASN A 185 11.68 25.10 -17.34
N ALA A 186 11.31 24.74 -16.12
CA ALA A 186 11.80 23.47 -15.57
C ALA A 186 11.16 22.28 -16.31
N PRO A 187 11.87 21.14 -16.42
CA PRO A 187 11.28 19.90 -16.91
C PRO A 187 9.99 19.54 -16.17
N GLU A 188 9.12 18.78 -16.81
CA GLU A 188 7.99 18.16 -16.13
C GLU A 188 8.33 16.72 -15.74
N PHE A 189 7.80 16.28 -14.61
CA PHE A 189 7.76 14.88 -14.26
C PHE A 189 6.96 14.13 -15.34
N GLN A 190 7.53 13.02 -15.80
CA GLN A 190 6.83 12.11 -16.70
C GLN A 190 5.67 11.45 -15.96
N PRO A 191 4.51 11.23 -16.62
CA PRO A 191 3.39 10.51 -16.01
C PRO A 191 3.81 9.11 -15.58
N GLY A 192 3.20 8.63 -14.49
CA GLY A 192 3.31 7.23 -14.07
C GLY A 192 2.39 6.31 -14.86
N ASP A 193 2.27 5.06 -14.43
CA ASP A 193 1.27 4.13 -14.97
C ASP A 193 -0.15 4.62 -14.61
N PRO A 194 -0.97 5.06 -15.57
CA PRO A 194 -2.28 5.64 -15.28
C PRO A 194 -3.34 4.58 -14.97
N ASN A 195 -3.02 3.28 -15.09
CA ASN A 195 -4.01 2.22 -14.99
C ASN A 195 -4.41 1.97 -13.53
N PHE A 196 -5.64 2.32 -13.18
CA PHE A 196 -6.29 1.94 -11.94
C PHE A 196 -7.17 0.72 -12.19
N PHE A 197 -6.91 -0.33 -11.43
CA PHE A 197 -7.69 -1.56 -11.48
C PHE A 197 -8.58 -1.67 -10.26
N LEU A 198 -9.85 -2.03 -10.47
CA LEU A 198 -10.82 -2.29 -9.43
C LEU A 198 -11.49 -3.64 -9.69
N MET A 199 -11.58 -4.48 -8.66
CA MET A 199 -12.38 -5.70 -8.69
C MET A 199 -13.37 -5.67 -7.53
N GLN A 200 -14.65 -5.66 -7.85
CA GLN A 200 -15.74 -5.76 -6.88
C GLN A 200 -16.23 -7.20 -6.79
N PHE A 201 -16.55 -7.63 -5.57
CA PHE A 201 -17.14 -8.92 -5.27
C PHE A 201 -18.55 -8.72 -4.70
N GLN A 202 -19.50 -9.47 -5.23
CA GLN A 202 -20.90 -9.46 -4.79
C GLN A 202 -21.33 -10.87 -4.44
N ASP A 203 -22.22 -11.00 -3.46
CA ASP A 203 -22.83 -12.26 -3.08
C ASP A 203 -23.69 -12.80 -4.24
N ALA A 204 -23.42 -14.03 -4.66
CA ALA A 204 -24.05 -14.62 -5.85
C ALA A 204 -25.55 -14.91 -5.67
N GLN A 205 -26.06 -14.91 -4.42
CA GLN A 205 -27.45 -15.21 -4.11
C GLN A 205 -28.26 -13.93 -3.85
N THR A 206 -27.64 -12.93 -3.22
CA THR A 206 -28.32 -11.72 -2.72
C THR A 206 -27.92 -10.45 -3.46
N ASP A 207 -26.89 -10.49 -4.32
CA ASP A 207 -26.27 -9.35 -5.01
C ASP A 207 -25.65 -8.29 -4.07
N ALA A 208 -25.62 -8.57 -2.76
CA ALA A 208 -25.04 -7.69 -1.75
C ALA A 208 -23.52 -7.54 -1.96
N PRO A 209 -22.94 -6.34 -1.74
CA PRO A 209 -21.49 -6.16 -1.86
C PRO A 209 -20.76 -6.94 -0.75
N LEU A 210 -19.75 -7.71 -1.13
CA LEU A 210 -18.87 -8.45 -0.20
C LEU A 210 -17.58 -7.69 0.09
N GLY A 211 -17.02 -7.03 -0.92
CA GLY A 211 -15.78 -6.27 -0.79
C GLY A 211 -15.19 -5.90 -2.14
N THR A 212 -14.07 -5.19 -2.10
CA THR A 212 -13.41 -4.63 -3.29
C THR A 212 -11.90 -4.71 -3.14
N ILE A 213 -11.21 -4.95 -4.25
CA ILE A 213 -9.76 -4.79 -4.37
C ILE A 213 -9.49 -3.66 -5.36
N SER A 214 -8.65 -2.73 -4.97
CA SER A 214 -8.08 -1.71 -5.85
C SER A 214 -6.58 -1.89 -5.99
N ARG A 215 -6.06 -1.62 -7.18
CA ARG A 215 -4.62 -1.56 -7.44
C ARG A 215 -4.31 -0.33 -8.27
N PHE A 216 -3.37 0.46 -7.78
CA PHE A 216 -2.86 1.64 -8.47
C PHE A 216 -1.39 1.86 -8.14
N ALA A 217 -0.60 2.23 -9.15
CA ALA A 217 0.84 2.43 -8.99
C ALA A 217 1.13 3.84 -8.48
N MET A 218 1.13 4.02 -7.17
CA MET A 218 1.45 5.30 -6.54
C MET A 218 2.15 5.04 -5.20
N HIS A 219 3.01 5.96 -4.78
CA HIS A 219 3.88 5.79 -3.61
C HIS A 219 3.22 6.40 -2.36
N ALA A 220 2.91 5.58 -1.35
CA ALA A 220 2.24 5.97 -0.10
C ALA A 220 3.16 6.78 0.83
N THR A 221 3.22 8.10 0.57
CA THR A 221 4.10 9.06 1.25
C THR A 221 3.43 10.40 1.60
N MET A 222 2.10 10.51 1.50
CA MET A 222 1.40 11.76 1.82
C MET A 222 1.38 12.05 3.31
N ARG A 223 1.40 11.02 4.15
CA ARG A 223 1.33 11.12 5.62
C ARG A 223 2.50 10.44 6.33
N SER A 224 3.68 10.42 5.70
CA SER A 224 4.90 10.07 6.43
C SER A 224 5.14 11.14 7.50
N SER A 225 5.06 10.76 8.79
CA SER A 225 5.31 11.70 9.88
C SER A 225 6.78 12.12 9.85
N ARG A 226 7.07 13.27 9.23
CA ARG A 226 8.43 13.85 9.19
C ARG A 226 9.02 14.08 10.59
N ASP A 227 8.17 14.19 11.60
CA ASP A 227 8.53 14.34 13.01
C ASP A 227 8.35 13.06 13.83
N GLY A 228 7.90 11.95 13.22
CA GLY A 228 7.68 10.67 13.89
C GLY A 228 6.57 10.70 14.93
N SER A 229 5.67 11.69 14.93
CA SER A 229 4.69 11.88 16.02
C SER A 229 3.53 10.88 16.01
N TYR A 230 3.18 10.32 14.85
CA TYR A 230 2.06 9.39 14.70
C TYR A 230 2.28 8.30 13.66
N TYR A 231 1.50 7.21 13.80
CA TYR A 231 1.28 6.17 12.80
C TYR A 231 0.10 6.52 11.88
N SER A 232 0.23 6.27 10.58
CA SER A 232 -0.81 6.49 9.55
C SER A 232 -0.77 5.38 8.51
N SER A 233 -1.92 4.98 7.96
CA SER A 233 -2.00 4.07 6.81
C SER A 233 -1.68 4.75 5.47
N ASP A 234 -1.48 6.08 5.50
CA ASP A 234 -1.40 6.96 4.34
C ASP A 234 -2.69 6.90 3.50
N TYR A 235 -2.65 7.32 2.24
CA TYR A 235 -3.82 7.36 1.35
C TYR A 235 -4.38 6.00 0.86
N PRO A 236 -3.61 4.88 0.77
CA PRO A 236 -4.15 3.59 0.32
C PRO A 236 -5.18 2.97 1.29
#